data_AF-A0A925QLL2-F1
#
_entry.id   AF-A0A925QLL2-F1
#
_cell.length_a   1.000
_cell.length_b   1.000
_cell.length_c   1.000
_cell.angle_alpha   90.00
_cell.angle_beta   90.00
_cell.angle_gamma   90.00
#
_symmetry.space_group_name_H-M   'P 1'
#
loop_
_entity.id
_entity.type
_entity.pdbx_description
1 polymer ?
#
loop_
_entity_poly.entity_id
_entity_poly.type
_entity_poly.pdbx_seq_one_letter_code
_entity_poly.pdbx_strand_id
1 'polypeptide(L)'
;MNANKAFEPAAAGHPGQLARAVDQLLEAADWNEFDSTFRVGGGDIQAIVDANIVRLFMNPAGETRHLDVFELSTKRPDAQDYLTTFTAAAGEFMFLCKELKISGETRQLWKNPARIAPVHAEEMLLAIQHAARDARTFFDKEGVEAKARVEIEKLQAELPQFTKLNDDKQLQRVTEVTAALGRLFGPLLQLERYTSLLKSGDLAALAGHSLSTEQVLRPPYDLVEPWATALLHHKQHAPRTSKTPPSVAAANDARALVQVLLLNETARMAGGKLRFVLISTDEGLHAVFKDFFDKGKVQGAPDRAAYVMRRPLQFGPMFNLRDMPNGFSERQPFERLKKSLQSAQKTVASSEGKVPLDASTISGIRDDWDSAMRTASVICSALAVRRFEALFRQLCSIRPGPEGIGALVALQERMLGQFEAGYLALDVQGLLANVAAAQERGSRAPGL
;
A
#
# COMPACT_ATOMS: atom_id res chain seq x y z
N MET A 1 -30.38 0.68 -19.03
CA MET A 1 -28.93 0.51 -19.29
C MET A 1 -28.59 -0.94 -19.04
N ASN A 2 -28.22 -1.67 -20.10
CA ASN A 2 -27.98 -3.12 -20.06
C ASN A 2 -26.65 -3.43 -19.34
N ALA A 3 -26.74 -4.04 -18.17
CA ALA A 3 -25.60 -4.47 -17.34
C ALA A 3 -25.04 -5.87 -17.71
N ASN A 4 -25.41 -6.43 -18.86
CA ASN A 4 -24.97 -7.75 -19.32
C ASN A 4 -24.41 -7.69 -20.75
N LYS A 5 -23.40 -6.84 -20.98
CA LYS A 5 -22.47 -7.11 -22.09
C LYS A 5 -21.49 -8.16 -21.60
N ALA A 6 -21.74 -9.39 -22.03
CA ALA A 6 -20.84 -10.51 -21.86
C ALA A 6 -19.42 -10.11 -22.28
N PHE A 7 -18.48 -10.49 -21.41
CA PHE A 7 -17.04 -10.41 -21.56
C PHE A 7 -16.60 -10.84 -22.97
N GLU A 8 -16.07 -9.90 -23.75
CA GLU A 8 -15.11 -10.27 -24.79
C GLU A 8 -13.71 -10.28 -24.15
N PRO A 9 -12.93 -11.37 -24.29
CA PRO A 9 -11.60 -11.48 -23.73
C PRO A 9 -10.64 -10.61 -24.55
N ALA A 10 -10.70 -9.30 -24.33
CA ALA A 10 -9.71 -8.38 -24.86
C ALA A 10 -8.37 -8.67 -24.17
N ALA A 11 -7.49 -9.33 -24.93
CA ALA A 11 -6.08 -9.59 -24.65
C ALA A 11 -5.78 -10.35 -23.34
N ALA A 12 -5.66 -11.68 -23.46
CA ALA A 12 -4.73 -12.43 -22.64
C ALA A 12 -3.39 -11.67 -22.66
N GLY A 13 -2.96 -11.17 -21.48
CA GLY A 13 -1.64 -10.55 -21.34
C GLY A 13 -0.55 -11.51 -21.78
N HIS A 14 0.63 -10.99 -22.14
CA HIS A 14 1.76 -11.86 -22.48
C HIS A 14 1.95 -12.90 -21.36
N PRO A 15 2.14 -14.20 -21.66
CA PRO A 15 2.28 -15.24 -20.64
C PRO A 15 3.31 -14.91 -19.53
N GLY A 16 4.37 -14.17 -19.89
CA GLY A 16 5.37 -13.68 -18.94
C GLY A 16 4.87 -12.63 -17.94
N GLN A 17 3.89 -11.79 -18.30
CA GLN A 17 3.29 -10.81 -17.38
C GLN A 17 2.48 -11.51 -16.28
N LEU A 18 1.68 -12.51 -16.65
CA LEU A 18 0.88 -13.26 -15.68
C LEU A 18 1.76 -14.11 -14.76
N ALA A 19 2.77 -14.79 -15.31
CA ALA A 19 3.73 -15.53 -14.48
C ALA A 19 4.41 -14.61 -13.46
N ARG A 20 4.89 -13.45 -13.90
CA ARG A 20 5.47 -12.43 -13.02
C ARG A 20 4.49 -11.95 -11.95
N ALA A 21 3.24 -11.70 -12.32
CA ALA A 21 2.18 -11.28 -11.40
C ALA A 21 1.96 -12.33 -10.30
N VAL A 22 1.82 -13.60 -10.69
CA VAL A 22 1.64 -14.72 -9.77
C VAL A 22 2.84 -14.85 -8.83
N ASP A 23 4.05 -14.80 -9.37
CA ASP A 23 5.28 -14.90 -8.57
C ASP A 23 5.40 -13.75 -7.56
N GLN A 24 5.10 -12.51 -7.96
CA GLN A 24 5.11 -11.35 -7.05
C GLN A 24 4.10 -11.48 -5.92
N LEU A 25 2.90 -11.99 -6.21
CA LEU A 25 1.84 -12.19 -5.20
C LEU A 25 2.17 -13.33 -4.24
N LEU A 26 2.74 -14.42 -4.75
CA LEU A 26 3.21 -15.53 -3.91
C LEU A 26 4.38 -15.10 -3.04
N GLU A 27 5.36 -14.39 -3.60
CA GLU A 27 6.48 -13.84 -2.84
C GLU A 27 5.98 -12.90 -1.72
N ALA A 28 5.03 -12.02 -2.03
CA ALA A 28 4.39 -11.15 -1.03
C ALA A 28 3.70 -11.95 0.08
N ALA A 29 2.93 -12.98 -0.26
CA ALA A 29 2.27 -13.84 0.72
C ALA A 29 3.28 -14.59 1.61
N ASP A 30 4.34 -15.15 1.01
CA ASP A 30 5.33 -15.96 1.70
C ASP A 30 6.18 -15.11 2.66
N TRP A 31 6.54 -13.88 2.27
CA TRP A 31 7.24 -12.96 3.17
C TRP A 31 6.33 -12.47 4.29
N ASN A 32 5.05 -12.21 4.01
CA ASN A 32 4.08 -11.83 5.04
C ASN A 32 3.96 -12.92 6.12
N GLU A 33 3.80 -14.17 5.69
CA GLU A 33 3.72 -15.33 6.60
C GLU A 33 5.01 -15.53 7.41
N PHE A 34 6.16 -15.36 6.78
CA PHE A 34 7.46 -15.44 7.45
C PHE A 34 7.61 -14.36 8.53
N ASP A 35 7.30 -13.10 8.20
CA ASP A 35 7.39 -11.98 9.11
C ASP A 35 6.39 -12.11 10.27
N SER A 36 5.18 -12.60 10.00
CA SER A 36 4.16 -12.94 11.01
C SER A 36 4.67 -14.01 11.98
N THR A 37 5.26 -15.09 11.46
CA THR A 37 5.83 -16.18 12.27
C THR A 37 6.97 -15.68 13.17
N PHE A 38 7.86 -14.83 12.64
CA PHE A 38 8.95 -14.23 13.41
C PHE A 38 8.42 -13.37 14.57
N ARG A 39 7.37 -12.57 14.34
CA ARG A 39 6.73 -11.75 15.38
C ARG A 39 6.04 -12.60 16.45
N VAL A 40 5.33 -13.66 16.06
CA VAL A 40 4.70 -14.62 17.00
C VAL A 40 5.76 -15.30 17.87
N GLY A 41 6.94 -15.57 17.33
CA GLY A 41 8.11 -16.06 18.07
C GLY A 41 8.74 -15.04 19.03
N GLY A 42 8.13 -13.86 19.21
CA GLY A 42 8.61 -12.78 20.07
C GLY A 42 9.63 -11.84 19.41
N GLY A 43 9.86 -11.98 18.11
CA GLY A 43 10.66 -11.05 17.33
C GLY A 43 10.00 -9.69 17.11
N ASP A 44 10.79 -8.69 16.75
CA ASP A 44 10.34 -7.37 16.33
C ASP A 44 10.93 -7.02 14.97
N ILE A 45 10.12 -6.39 14.12
CA ILE A 45 10.51 -5.99 12.76
C ILE A 45 10.34 -4.48 12.67
N GLN A 46 11.44 -3.77 12.38
CA GLN A 46 11.43 -2.35 12.11
C GLN A 46 11.54 -2.10 10.61
N ALA A 47 10.57 -1.38 10.06
CA ALA A 47 10.59 -0.94 8.68
C ALA A 47 11.56 0.23 8.47
N ILE A 48 12.42 0.10 7.47
CA ILE A 48 13.12 1.21 6.83
C ILE A 48 12.47 1.42 5.47
N VAL A 49 12.09 2.65 5.15
CA VAL A 49 11.38 2.99 3.92
C VAL A 49 12.26 3.82 3.01
N ASP A 50 12.20 3.48 1.73
CA ASP A 50 12.75 4.28 0.63
C ASP A 50 11.89 5.54 0.40
N ALA A 51 12.48 6.58 -0.19
CA ALA A 51 11.77 7.79 -0.62
C ALA A 51 10.58 7.46 -1.55
N ASN A 52 10.67 6.42 -2.39
CA ASN A 52 9.55 6.02 -3.23
C ASN A 52 8.32 5.52 -2.44
N ILE A 53 8.50 4.94 -1.25
CA ILE A 53 7.41 4.52 -0.38
C ILE A 53 6.71 5.73 0.25
N VAL A 54 7.51 6.71 0.69
CA VAL A 54 6.94 7.96 1.21
C VAL A 54 6.18 8.71 0.12
N ARG A 55 6.70 8.75 -1.13
CA ARG A 55 5.95 9.30 -2.28
C ARG A 55 4.66 8.54 -2.56
N LEU A 56 4.66 7.21 -2.47
CA LEU A 56 3.45 6.39 -2.61
C LEU A 56 2.40 6.78 -1.56
N PHE A 57 2.80 7.01 -0.31
CA PHE A 57 1.90 7.49 0.74
C PHE A 57 1.34 8.89 0.45
N MET A 58 2.22 9.82 0.04
CA MET A 58 1.86 11.20 -0.26
C MET A 58 0.94 11.30 -1.50
N ASN A 59 1.23 10.55 -2.55
CA ASN A 59 0.56 10.61 -3.85
C ASN A 59 0.20 9.20 -4.40
N PRO A 60 -0.73 8.47 -3.76
CA PRO A 60 -1.07 7.11 -4.16
C PRO A 60 -1.66 7.06 -5.57
N ALA A 61 -2.38 8.10 -6.01
CA ALA A 61 -2.93 8.17 -7.37
C ALA A 61 -1.84 8.23 -8.44
N GLY A 62 -0.70 8.86 -8.15
CA GLY A 62 0.45 8.92 -9.06
C GLY A 62 1.36 7.68 -9.00
N GLU A 63 1.16 6.81 -8.02
CA GLU A 63 2.06 5.68 -7.72
C GLU A 63 1.34 4.32 -7.77
N THR A 64 0.14 4.26 -8.36
CA THR A 64 -0.69 3.06 -8.44
C THR A 64 -0.02 1.88 -9.12
N ARG A 65 0.88 2.15 -10.09
CA ARG A 65 1.65 1.14 -10.83
C ARG A 65 2.40 0.14 -9.93
N HIS A 66 2.75 0.53 -8.71
CA HIS A 66 3.52 -0.30 -7.78
C HIS A 66 2.67 -1.40 -7.12
N LEU A 67 1.36 -1.31 -7.25
CA LEU A 67 0.38 -2.27 -6.75
C LEU A 67 -0.53 -2.80 -7.87
N ASP A 68 -0.28 -2.37 -9.11
CA ASP A 68 -1.04 -2.79 -10.28
C ASP A 68 -0.47 -4.06 -10.93
N VAL A 69 -0.51 -5.16 -10.17
CA VAL A 69 0.19 -6.41 -10.54
C VAL A 69 -0.36 -7.02 -11.84
N PHE A 70 -1.64 -6.78 -12.15
CA PHE A 70 -2.32 -7.30 -13.34
C PHE A 70 -2.52 -6.27 -14.46
N GLU A 71 -1.93 -5.08 -14.33
CA GLU A 71 -2.10 -3.96 -15.26
C GLU A 71 -3.59 -3.57 -15.45
N LEU A 72 -4.35 -3.57 -14.35
CA LEU A 72 -5.75 -3.17 -14.30
C LEU A 72 -5.92 -1.72 -14.74
N SER A 73 -4.99 -0.83 -14.39
CA SER A 73 -5.09 0.59 -14.76
C SER A 73 -5.07 0.84 -16.26
N THR A 74 -4.31 0.04 -17.02
CA THR A 74 -4.20 0.19 -18.49
C THR A 74 -5.36 -0.49 -19.21
N LYS A 75 -5.94 -1.54 -18.63
CA LYS A 75 -7.01 -2.34 -19.23
C LYS A 75 -8.41 -1.89 -18.84
N ARG A 76 -8.56 -1.21 -17.69
CA ARG A 76 -9.84 -0.81 -17.09
C ARG A 76 -9.74 0.58 -16.46
N PRO A 77 -10.10 1.66 -17.20
CA PRO A 77 -10.11 3.01 -16.67
C PRO A 77 -11.00 3.18 -15.43
N ASP A 78 -12.07 2.39 -15.30
CA ASP A 78 -12.95 2.32 -14.13
C ASP A 78 -12.27 1.71 -12.90
N ALA A 79 -11.24 0.88 -13.09
CA ALA A 79 -10.46 0.28 -12.01
C ALA A 79 -9.40 1.21 -11.41
N GLN A 80 -9.07 2.32 -12.08
CA GLN A 80 -8.04 3.27 -11.62
C GLN A 80 -8.36 3.87 -10.25
N ASP A 81 -9.64 4.11 -10.03
CA ASP A 81 -10.22 4.66 -8.82
C ASP A 81 -10.08 3.65 -7.65
N TYR A 82 -10.43 2.39 -7.87
CA TYR A 82 -10.21 1.31 -6.90
C TYR A 82 -8.73 1.11 -6.57
N LEU A 83 -7.88 1.08 -7.60
CA LEU A 83 -6.44 0.92 -7.44
C LEU A 83 -5.80 2.09 -6.69
N THR A 84 -6.30 3.31 -6.89
CA THR A 84 -5.90 4.49 -6.10
C THR A 84 -6.27 4.32 -4.63
N THR A 85 -7.46 3.82 -4.35
CA THR A 85 -7.93 3.54 -2.98
C THR A 85 -7.10 2.45 -2.31
N PHE A 86 -6.83 1.36 -3.03
CA PHE A 86 -5.97 0.29 -2.55
C PHE A 86 -4.54 0.77 -2.28
N THR A 87 -3.98 1.57 -3.21
CA THR A 87 -2.64 2.16 -3.06
C THR A 87 -2.57 3.10 -1.87
N ALA A 88 -3.60 3.91 -1.68
CA ALA A 88 -3.73 4.77 -0.53
C ALA A 88 -3.72 3.99 0.79
N ALA A 89 -4.44 2.87 0.87
CA ALA A 89 -4.51 2.07 2.08
C ALA A 89 -3.23 1.26 2.31
N ALA A 90 -2.65 0.64 1.29
CA ALA A 90 -1.35 -0.02 1.39
C ALA A 90 -0.27 0.96 1.89
N GLY A 91 -0.31 2.19 1.37
CA GLY A 91 0.49 3.31 1.87
C GLY A 91 0.32 3.49 3.38
N GLU A 92 -0.91 3.62 3.88
CA GLU A 92 -1.16 3.79 5.31
C GLU A 92 -0.74 2.59 6.16
N PHE A 93 -0.99 1.36 5.69
CA PHE A 93 -0.57 0.15 6.38
C PHE A 93 0.94 0.12 6.59
N MET A 94 1.73 0.54 5.59
CA MET A 94 3.19 0.61 5.72
C MET A 94 3.66 1.56 6.83
N PHE A 95 2.84 2.52 7.26
CA PHE A 95 3.16 3.45 8.36
C PHE A 95 2.31 3.20 9.62
N LEU A 96 1.54 2.10 9.68
CA LEU A 96 0.64 1.82 10.78
C LEU A 96 1.39 1.33 12.04
N CYS A 97 2.00 2.28 12.75
CA CYS A 97 2.65 2.02 14.04
C CYS A 97 1.80 2.40 15.26
N LYS A 98 0.55 2.83 15.05
CA LYS A 98 -0.41 3.08 16.12
C LYS A 98 -1.47 2.01 16.12
N GLU A 99 -1.97 1.75 17.32
CA GLU A 99 -3.12 0.90 17.52
C GLU A 99 -4.34 1.45 16.75
N LEU A 100 -4.92 0.59 15.93
CA LEU A 100 -6.14 0.79 15.18
C LEU A 100 -7.17 -0.20 15.71
N LYS A 101 -8.35 0.30 16.08
CA LYS A 101 -9.48 -0.53 16.45
C LYS A 101 -10.34 -0.80 15.22
N ILE A 102 -10.48 -2.07 14.84
CA ILE A 102 -11.34 -2.52 13.74
C ILE A 102 -12.25 -3.61 14.33
N SER A 103 -13.57 -3.46 14.17
CA SER A 103 -14.57 -4.41 14.68
C SER A 103 -14.34 -4.87 16.13
N GLY A 104 -13.95 -3.93 17.02
CA GLY A 104 -13.73 -4.18 18.45
C GLY A 104 -12.36 -4.71 18.85
N GLU A 105 -11.51 -5.08 17.89
CA GLU A 105 -10.17 -5.58 18.15
C GLU A 105 -9.09 -4.54 17.83
N THR A 106 -8.02 -4.53 18.63
CA THR A 106 -6.91 -3.59 18.48
C THR A 106 -5.76 -4.22 17.71
N ARG A 107 -5.22 -3.52 16.71
CA ARG A 107 -4.08 -3.97 15.90
C ARG A 107 -3.07 -2.87 15.64
N GLN A 108 -1.83 -3.29 15.48
CA GLN A 108 -0.69 -2.46 15.16
C GLN A 108 0.20 -3.29 14.23
N LEU A 109 0.62 -2.75 13.09
CA LEU A 109 1.52 -3.50 12.20
C LEU A 109 2.97 -3.41 12.69
N TRP A 110 3.37 -2.21 13.14
CA TRP A 110 4.72 -1.94 13.61
C TRP A 110 4.71 -1.48 15.07
N LYS A 111 5.48 -2.12 15.94
CA LYS A 111 5.65 -1.64 17.32
C LYS A 111 6.28 -0.24 17.37
N ASN A 112 7.14 0.03 16.39
CA ASN A 112 7.93 1.24 16.27
C ASN A 112 7.63 1.94 14.94
N PRO A 113 7.80 3.27 14.84
CA PRO A 113 7.55 3.98 13.60
C PRO A 113 8.47 3.54 12.47
N ALA A 114 8.01 3.67 11.23
CA ALA A 114 8.86 3.44 10.08
C ALA A 114 10.02 4.44 10.08
N ARG A 115 11.17 4.04 9.56
CA ARG A 115 12.36 4.88 9.53
C ARG A 115 12.79 5.21 8.12
N ILE A 116 13.29 6.42 7.90
CA ILE A 116 13.85 6.85 6.61
C ILE A 116 15.35 7.07 6.73
N ALA A 117 16.10 6.52 5.77
CA ALA A 117 17.54 6.73 5.65
C ALA A 117 17.86 8.21 5.35
N PRO A 118 19.00 8.77 5.81
CA PRO A 118 19.34 10.18 5.61
C PRO A 118 19.27 10.62 4.13
N VAL A 119 19.83 9.79 3.22
CA VAL A 119 19.82 10.05 1.77
C VAL A 119 18.42 10.17 1.18
N HIS A 120 17.49 9.32 1.64
CA HIS A 120 16.11 9.35 1.18
C HIS A 120 15.33 10.49 1.85
N ALA A 121 15.66 10.87 3.09
CA ALA A 121 15.09 12.02 3.73
C ALA A 121 15.42 13.32 2.97
N GLU A 122 16.67 13.47 2.51
CA GLU A 122 17.09 14.57 1.64
C GLU A 122 16.31 14.59 0.31
N GLU A 123 16.13 13.44 -0.33
CA GLU A 123 15.30 13.31 -1.52
C GLU A 123 13.83 13.71 -1.27
N MET A 124 13.29 13.35 -0.11
CA MET A 124 11.93 13.75 0.28
C MET A 124 11.82 15.24 0.52
N LEU A 125 12.82 15.88 1.13
CA LEU A 125 12.84 17.34 1.29
C LEU A 125 12.75 18.05 -0.07
N LEU A 126 13.48 17.58 -1.08
CA LEU A 126 13.38 18.12 -2.44
C LEU A 126 11.99 17.89 -3.03
N ALA A 127 11.41 16.71 -2.87
CA ALA A 127 10.06 16.39 -3.35
C ALA A 127 9.00 17.30 -2.70
N ILE A 128 9.11 17.58 -1.41
CA ILE A 128 8.22 18.47 -0.66
C ILE A 128 8.38 19.92 -1.11
N GLN A 129 9.60 20.39 -1.34
CA GLN A 129 9.84 21.73 -1.88
C GLN A 129 9.24 21.89 -3.29
N HIS A 130 9.20 20.81 -4.08
CA HIS A 130 8.50 20.78 -5.36
C HIS A 130 6.98 20.84 -5.16
N ALA A 131 6.42 19.98 -4.30
CA ALA A 131 4.99 20.00 -3.99
C ALA A 131 4.53 21.37 -3.41
N ALA A 132 5.36 22.02 -2.60
CA ALA A 132 5.10 23.36 -2.07
C ALA A 132 5.09 24.44 -3.16
N ARG A 133 6.01 24.36 -4.13
CA ARG A 133 6.03 25.25 -5.30
C ARG A 133 4.79 25.01 -6.17
N ASP A 134 4.46 23.76 -6.43
CA ASP A 134 3.28 23.39 -7.22
C ASP A 134 1.98 23.82 -6.54
N ALA A 135 1.89 23.67 -5.21
CA ALA A 135 0.76 24.17 -4.41
C ALA A 135 0.64 25.69 -4.50
N ARG A 136 1.75 26.44 -4.40
CA ARG A 136 1.75 27.89 -4.53
C ARG A 136 1.29 28.33 -5.92
N THR A 137 1.88 27.77 -6.98
CA THR A 137 1.45 28.03 -8.36
C THR A 137 -0.01 27.64 -8.60
N PHE A 138 -0.50 26.61 -7.92
CA PHE A 138 -1.91 26.23 -7.97
C PHE A 138 -2.80 27.32 -7.37
N PHE A 139 -2.47 27.88 -6.21
CA PHE A 139 -3.24 28.99 -5.60
C PHE A 139 -3.13 30.31 -6.34
N ASP A 140 -1.99 30.59 -6.97
CA ASP A 140 -1.78 31.81 -7.74
C ASP A 140 -2.63 31.84 -9.04
N LYS A 141 -3.24 30.70 -9.44
CA LYS A 141 -4.16 30.64 -10.59
C LYS A 141 -5.55 31.12 -10.19
N GLU A 142 -6.03 32.18 -10.83
CA GLU A 142 -7.40 32.68 -10.68
C GLU A 142 -8.44 31.57 -10.89
N GLY A 143 -9.44 31.53 -10.00
CA GLY A 143 -10.59 30.62 -10.11
C GLY A 143 -10.42 29.23 -9.49
N VAL A 144 -9.29 28.91 -8.85
CA VAL A 144 -9.14 27.67 -8.08
C VAL A 144 -10.11 27.62 -6.90
N GLU A 145 -10.26 28.73 -6.17
CA GLU A 145 -11.22 28.83 -5.06
C GLU A 145 -12.66 28.64 -5.54
N ALA A 146 -13.02 29.23 -6.69
CA ALA A 146 -14.33 29.05 -7.32
C ALA A 146 -14.57 27.59 -7.77
N LYS A 147 -13.57 26.95 -8.40
CA LYS A 147 -13.66 25.53 -8.81
C LYS A 147 -13.75 24.59 -7.61
N ALA A 148 -12.94 24.82 -6.58
CA ALA A 148 -13.00 24.07 -5.33
C ALA A 148 -14.36 24.22 -4.66
N ARG A 149 -14.91 25.45 -4.62
CA ARG A 149 -16.25 25.72 -4.07
C ARG A 149 -17.34 24.98 -4.83
N VAL A 150 -17.36 25.05 -6.16
CA VAL A 150 -18.35 24.34 -7.01
C VAL A 150 -18.31 22.83 -6.77
N GLU A 151 -17.12 22.23 -6.72
CA GLU A 151 -17.02 20.78 -6.50
C GLU A 151 -17.36 20.39 -5.06
N ILE A 152 -17.02 21.22 -4.06
CA ILE A 152 -17.47 21.02 -2.66
C ILE A 152 -18.99 21.10 -2.56
N GLU A 153 -19.62 22.09 -3.17
CA GLU A 153 -21.08 22.26 -3.18
C GLU A 153 -21.78 21.07 -3.87
N LYS A 154 -21.19 20.56 -4.96
CA LYS A 154 -21.67 19.35 -5.63
C LYS A 154 -21.57 18.12 -4.73
N LEU A 155 -20.41 17.90 -4.09
CA LEU A 155 -20.22 16.82 -3.13
C LEU A 155 -21.21 16.91 -1.96
N GLN A 156 -21.48 18.13 -1.46
CA GLN A 156 -22.46 18.39 -0.41
C GLN A 156 -23.90 18.06 -0.85
N ALA A 157 -24.28 18.40 -2.08
CA ALA A 157 -25.62 18.15 -2.61
C ALA A 157 -25.89 16.65 -2.85
N GLU A 158 -24.86 15.89 -3.19
CA GLU A 158 -24.95 14.45 -3.45
C GLU A 158 -24.86 13.61 -2.16
N LEU A 159 -24.30 14.18 -1.09
CA LEU A 159 -24.04 13.51 0.19
C LEU A 159 -25.26 12.83 0.84
N PRO A 160 -26.46 13.44 0.89
CA PRO A 160 -27.65 12.82 1.51
C PRO A 160 -28.12 11.54 0.80
N GLN A 161 -27.62 11.27 -0.41
CA GLN A 161 -27.98 10.07 -1.17
C GLN A 161 -27.11 8.86 -0.80
N PHE A 162 -25.96 9.06 -0.13
CA PHE A 162 -24.99 8.01 0.18
C PHE A 162 -25.58 6.89 1.05
N THR A 163 -26.37 7.22 2.07
CA THR A 163 -26.98 6.22 2.98
C THR A 163 -28.07 5.38 2.31
N LYS A 164 -28.48 5.72 1.09
CA LYS A 164 -29.53 5.01 0.33
C LYS A 164 -28.95 4.15 -0.80
N LEU A 165 -27.64 4.22 -1.04
CA LEU A 165 -26.95 3.41 -2.03
C LEU A 165 -26.69 2.02 -1.48
N ASN A 166 -26.69 1.01 -2.36
CA ASN A 166 -26.17 -0.30 -2.01
C ASN A 166 -24.63 -0.28 -1.95
N ASP A 167 -24.06 -1.29 -1.31
CA ASP A 167 -22.65 -1.39 -0.93
C ASP A 167 -21.67 -1.10 -2.07
N ASP A 168 -21.86 -1.71 -3.24
CA ASP A 168 -21.01 -1.47 -4.41
C ASP A 168 -21.05 0.00 -4.88
N LYS A 169 -22.23 0.63 -4.82
CA LYS A 169 -22.38 2.05 -5.19
C LYS A 169 -21.85 2.99 -4.11
N GLN A 170 -21.94 2.61 -2.83
CA GLN A 170 -21.31 3.37 -1.75
C GLN A 170 -19.80 3.36 -1.90
N LEU A 171 -19.20 2.18 -2.07
CA LEU A 171 -17.76 2.04 -2.26
C LEU A 171 -17.27 2.80 -3.50
N GLN A 172 -17.94 2.60 -4.64
CA GLN A 172 -17.65 3.35 -5.86
C GLN A 172 -17.69 4.87 -5.61
N ARG A 173 -18.70 5.34 -4.86
CA ARG A 173 -18.85 6.77 -4.61
C ARG A 173 -17.80 7.33 -3.66
N VAL A 174 -17.45 6.62 -2.60
CA VAL A 174 -16.32 6.95 -1.70
C VAL A 174 -15.03 7.13 -2.49
N THR A 175 -14.79 6.21 -3.41
CA THR A 175 -13.64 6.26 -4.29
C THR A 175 -13.67 7.48 -5.21
N GLU A 176 -14.82 7.78 -5.83
CA GLU A 176 -15.00 8.95 -6.70
C GLU A 176 -14.76 10.28 -5.95
N VAL A 177 -15.25 10.39 -4.71
CA VAL A 177 -15.00 11.57 -3.84
C VAL A 177 -13.53 11.72 -3.50
N THR A 178 -12.88 10.62 -3.12
CA THR A 178 -11.44 10.61 -2.79
C THR A 178 -10.60 11.03 -3.99
N ALA A 179 -10.95 10.53 -5.18
CA ALA A 179 -10.32 10.91 -6.44
C ALA A 179 -10.57 12.39 -6.80
N ALA A 180 -11.78 12.91 -6.59
CA ALA A 180 -12.11 14.31 -6.81
C ALA A 180 -11.29 15.26 -5.91
N LEU A 181 -11.21 14.96 -4.60
CA LEU A 181 -10.36 15.70 -3.67
C LEU A 181 -8.88 15.63 -4.06
N GLY A 182 -8.41 14.45 -4.48
CA GLY A 182 -7.06 14.27 -5.01
C GLY A 182 -6.75 15.16 -6.20
N ARG A 183 -7.70 15.32 -7.14
CA ARG A 183 -7.56 16.20 -8.31
C ARG A 183 -7.56 17.68 -7.94
N LEU A 184 -8.38 18.08 -6.97
CA LEU A 184 -8.53 19.49 -6.57
C LEU A 184 -7.39 19.98 -5.68
N PHE A 185 -6.87 19.13 -4.80
CA PHE A 185 -5.93 19.54 -3.75
C PHE A 185 -4.63 18.75 -3.79
N GLY A 186 -4.31 18.04 -4.88
CA GLY A 186 -3.20 17.09 -4.98
C GLY A 186 -1.90 17.53 -4.30
N PRO A 187 -1.29 18.67 -4.68
CA PRO A 187 -0.06 19.16 -4.04
C PRO A 187 -0.22 19.47 -2.54
N LEU A 188 -1.35 20.02 -2.11
CA LEU A 188 -1.63 20.28 -0.69
C LEU A 188 -1.82 18.99 0.11
N LEU A 189 -2.53 18.02 -0.44
CA LEU A 189 -2.73 16.72 0.19
C LEU A 189 -1.40 15.98 0.35
N GLN A 190 -0.48 16.11 -0.60
CA GLN A 190 0.87 15.56 -0.48
C GLN A 190 1.64 16.19 0.70
N LEU A 191 1.62 17.52 0.81
CA LEU A 191 2.28 18.25 1.91
C LEU A 191 1.66 17.92 3.26
N GLU A 192 0.33 17.86 3.32
CA GLU A 192 -0.43 17.52 4.51
C GLU A 192 -0.06 16.12 4.98
N ARG A 193 -0.11 15.13 4.09
CA ARG A 193 0.20 13.74 4.41
C ARG A 193 1.62 13.58 4.92
N TYR A 194 2.59 14.22 4.28
CA TYR A 194 3.96 14.19 4.76
C TYR A 194 4.10 14.84 6.14
N THR A 195 3.48 16.00 6.33
CA THR A 195 3.50 16.70 7.62
C THR A 195 2.82 15.87 8.70
N SER A 196 1.74 15.17 8.35
CA SER A 196 1.00 14.27 9.22
C SER A 196 1.88 13.08 9.63
N LEU A 197 2.61 12.44 8.71
CA LEU A 197 3.57 11.37 9.03
C LEU A 197 4.63 11.81 10.06
N LEU A 198 5.14 13.03 9.94
CA LEU A 198 6.12 13.55 10.89
C LEU A 198 5.51 13.93 12.25
N LYS A 199 4.38 14.65 12.25
CA LYS A 199 3.70 15.10 13.48
C LYS A 199 3.12 13.95 14.28
N SER A 200 2.59 12.94 13.59
CA SER A 200 2.07 11.72 14.20
C SER A 200 3.18 10.88 14.81
N GLY A 201 4.44 11.08 14.39
CA GLY A 201 5.55 10.24 14.74
C GLY A 201 5.58 8.91 14.00
N ASP A 202 4.74 8.72 12.96
CA ASP A 202 4.62 7.46 12.22
C ASP A 202 5.82 7.23 11.27
N LEU A 203 6.54 8.30 10.92
CA LEU A 203 7.83 8.28 10.24
C LEU A 203 8.91 8.99 11.06
N ALA A 204 10.03 8.31 11.31
CA ALA A 204 11.17 8.85 12.05
C ALA A 204 12.47 8.81 11.25
N ALA A 205 13.42 9.69 11.56
CA ALA A 205 14.76 9.61 10.98
C ALA A 205 15.49 8.34 11.47
N LEU A 206 16.25 7.69 10.59
CA LEU A 206 17.07 6.54 10.98
C LEU A 206 18.09 6.91 12.08
N ALA A 207 18.69 8.10 11.98
CA ALA A 207 19.66 8.61 12.96
C ALA A 207 19.17 8.66 14.41
N GLY A 208 17.85 8.66 14.64
CA GLY A 208 17.26 8.58 15.98
C GLY A 208 17.10 7.16 16.52
N HIS A 209 17.63 6.12 15.86
CA HIS A 209 17.56 4.75 16.35
C HIS A 209 18.79 4.40 17.21
N SER A 210 18.60 3.66 18.31
CA SER A 210 19.69 3.32 19.25
C SER A 210 20.83 2.50 18.64
N LEU A 211 20.52 1.70 17.60
CA LEU A 211 21.50 0.91 16.85
C LEU A 211 22.16 1.67 15.67
N SER A 212 21.82 2.94 15.46
CA SER A 212 22.40 3.75 14.38
C SER A 212 23.74 4.34 14.77
N THR A 213 24.76 3.48 14.81
CA THR A 213 26.16 3.90 14.98
C THR A 213 26.64 4.77 13.83
N GLU A 214 27.79 5.43 13.98
CA GLU A 214 28.39 6.22 12.89
C GLU A 214 28.66 5.38 11.63
N GLN A 215 29.09 4.12 11.80
CA GLN A 215 29.29 3.19 10.68
C GLN A 215 27.97 2.82 10.00
N VAL A 216 26.87 2.69 10.74
CA VAL A 216 25.55 2.54 10.14
C VAL A 216 25.18 3.81 9.40
N LEU A 217 25.26 5.00 10.01
CA LEU A 217 24.79 6.23 9.36
C LEU A 217 25.65 6.65 8.17
N ARG A 218 26.95 6.32 8.21
CA ARG A 218 27.93 6.59 7.15
C ARG A 218 28.69 5.29 6.82
N PRO A 219 28.07 4.38 6.06
CA PRO A 219 28.71 3.12 5.71
C PRO A 219 30.04 3.34 4.97
N PRO A 220 31.07 2.52 5.27
CA PRO A 220 32.33 2.52 4.54
C PRO A 220 32.13 2.40 3.02
N TYR A 221 32.94 3.14 2.26
CA TYR A 221 32.80 3.21 0.80
C TYR A 221 32.95 1.85 0.11
N ASP A 222 33.90 1.05 0.57
CA ASP A 222 34.19 -0.31 0.09
C ASP A 222 33.01 -1.27 0.27
N LEU A 223 32.15 -1.04 1.27
CA LEU A 223 30.91 -1.79 1.43
C LEU A 223 29.81 -1.32 0.48
N VAL A 224 29.79 -0.03 0.10
CA VAL A 224 28.73 0.58 -0.72
C VAL A 224 29.00 0.43 -2.22
N GLU A 225 30.26 0.56 -2.65
CA GLU A 225 30.67 0.58 -4.04
C GLU A 225 30.19 -0.63 -4.87
N PRO A 226 30.29 -1.89 -4.38
CA PRO A 226 29.83 -3.05 -5.15
C PRO A 226 28.33 -3.00 -5.49
N TRP A 227 27.51 -2.54 -4.53
CA TRP A 227 26.07 -2.36 -4.71
C TRP A 227 25.76 -1.20 -5.65
N ALA A 228 26.43 -0.07 -5.45
CA ALA A 228 26.24 1.13 -6.28
C ALA A 228 26.58 0.85 -7.75
N THR A 229 27.65 0.09 -8.01
CA THR A 229 28.08 -0.30 -9.36
C THR A 229 27.04 -1.19 -10.03
N ALA A 230 26.52 -2.20 -9.33
CA ALA A 230 25.48 -3.08 -9.85
C ALA A 230 24.16 -2.33 -10.10
N LEU A 231 23.77 -1.44 -9.19
CA LEU A 231 22.58 -0.61 -9.31
C LEU A 231 22.67 0.38 -10.46
N LEU A 232 23.84 0.97 -10.71
CA LEU A 232 24.03 1.95 -11.79
C LEU A 232 23.61 1.37 -13.14
N HIS A 233 23.94 0.11 -13.41
CA HIS A 233 23.53 -0.56 -14.63
C HIS A 233 22.00 -0.57 -14.78
N HIS A 234 21.25 -0.90 -13.72
CA HIS A 234 19.78 -0.84 -13.75
C HIS A 234 19.25 0.59 -13.91
N LYS A 235 19.83 1.56 -13.19
CA LYS A 235 19.37 2.96 -13.21
C LYS A 235 19.60 3.65 -14.54
N GLN A 236 20.63 3.28 -15.30
CA GLN A 236 20.91 3.84 -16.62
C GLN A 236 19.86 3.44 -17.66
N HIS A 237 19.25 2.26 -17.51
CA HIS A 237 18.27 1.71 -18.45
C HIS A 237 16.82 1.90 -17.97
N ALA A 238 16.61 2.30 -16.73
CA ALA A 238 15.29 2.56 -16.18
C ALA A 238 14.70 3.89 -16.70
N PRO A 239 13.37 3.99 -16.88
CA PRO A 239 12.71 5.25 -17.16
C PRO A 239 13.06 6.29 -16.09
N ARG A 240 13.48 7.49 -16.52
CA ARG A 240 13.81 8.58 -15.59
C ARG A 240 12.55 9.10 -14.89
N THR A 241 12.39 8.72 -13.63
CA THR A 241 11.34 9.22 -12.73
C THR A 241 11.83 10.34 -11.81
N SER A 242 13.14 10.51 -11.69
CA SER A 242 13.78 11.52 -10.84
C SER A 242 14.71 12.43 -11.65
N LYS A 243 14.89 13.66 -11.18
CA LYS A 243 15.93 14.58 -11.67
C LYS A 243 17.32 14.22 -11.14
N THR A 244 17.41 13.36 -10.13
CA THR A 244 18.67 12.84 -9.59
C THR A 244 19.44 12.07 -10.68
N PRO A 245 20.73 12.37 -10.90
CA PRO A 245 21.55 11.60 -11.83
C PRO A 245 21.56 10.10 -11.47
N PRO A 246 21.54 9.18 -12.46
CA PRO A 246 21.51 7.74 -12.19
C PRO A 246 22.61 7.22 -11.26
N SER A 247 23.82 7.78 -11.35
CA SER A 247 24.95 7.46 -10.47
C SER A 247 24.71 7.87 -9.01
N VAL A 248 24.13 9.04 -8.79
CA VAL A 248 23.80 9.53 -7.45
C VAL A 248 22.65 8.71 -6.87
N ALA A 249 21.61 8.41 -7.66
CA ALA A 249 20.51 7.56 -7.23
C ALA A 249 20.99 6.14 -6.85
N ALA A 250 21.81 5.52 -7.71
CA ALA A 250 22.41 4.21 -7.42
C ALA A 250 23.25 4.21 -6.13
N ALA A 251 24.05 5.26 -5.91
CA ALA A 251 24.84 5.40 -4.69
C ALA A 251 23.98 5.62 -3.43
N ASN A 252 22.88 6.37 -3.53
CA ASN A 252 21.95 6.59 -2.43
C ASN A 252 21.22 5.29 -2.05
N ASP A 253 20.68 4.57 -3.03
CA ASP A 253 19.99 3.29 -2.81
C ASP A 253 20.94 2.24 -2.24
N ALA A 254 22.17 2.15 -2.78
CA ALA A 254 23.22 1.29 -2.26
C ALA A 254 23.54 1.62 -0.80
N ARG A 255 23.65 2.91 -0.46
CA ARG A 255 23.91 3.35 0.91
C ARG A 255 22.77 2.90 1.82
N ALA A 256 21.51 3.19 1.47
CA ALA A 256 20.35 2.79 2.27
C ALA A 256 20.27 1.27 2.48
N LEU A 257 20.59 0.48 1.45
CA LEU A 257 20.65 -0.97 1.56
C LEU A 257 21.75 -1.43 2.53
N VAL A 258 22.98 -0.91 2.40
CA VAL A 258 24.08 -1.25 3.30
C VAL A 258 23.78 -0.83 4.74
N GLN A 259 23.08 0.29 4.95
CA GLN A 259 22.60 0.69 6.28
C GLN A 259 21.71 -0.37 6.91
N VAL A 260 20.77 -0.93 6.14
CA VAL A 260 19.88 -2.00 6.61
C VAL A 260 20.65 -3.28 6.93
N LEU A 261 21.67 -3.62 6.13
CA LEU A 261 22.52 -4.78 6.38
C LEU A 261 23.33 -4.64 7.67
N LEU A 262 24.00 -3.49 7.87
CA LEU A 262 24.77 -3.19 9.08
C LEU A 262 23.88 -3.15 10.34
N LEU A 263 22.64 -2.65 10.21
CA LEU A 263 21.67 -2.67 11.31
C LEU A 263 21.28 -4.08 11.72
N ASN A 264 21.03 -4.98 10.75
CA ASN A 264 20.73 -6.38 11.05
C ASN A 264 21.93 -7.11 11.66
N GLU A 265 23.15 -6.81 11.21
CA GLU A 265 24.37 -7.34 11.84
C GLU A 265 24.47 -6.88 13.30
N THR A 266 24.30 -5.58 13.55
CA THR A 266 24.32 -5.01 14.90
C THR A 266 23.22 -5.60 15.79
N ALA A 267 21.99 -5.75 15.27
CA ALA A 267 20.88 -6.34 16.01
C ALA A 267 21.09 -7.82 16.33
N ARG A 268 21.71 -8.57 15.41
CA ARG A 268 22.12 -9.97 15.65
C ARG A 268 23.14 -10.06 16.77
N MET A 269 24.15 -9.18 16.79
CA MET A 269 25.12 -9.10 17.88
C MET A 269 24.47 -8.74 19.22
N ALA A 270 23.38 -7.96 19.19
CA ALA A 270 22.59 -7.57 20.37
C ALA A 270 21.55 -8.62 20.81
N GLY A 271 21.52 -9.82 20.23
CA GLY A 271 20.63 -10.92 20.64
C GLY A 271 19.53 -11.30 19.65
N GLY A 272 19.52 -10.73 18.43
CA GLY A 272 18.80 -11.28 17.26
C GLY A 272 17.27 -11.20 17.28
N LYS A 273 16.67 -10.55 18.27
CA LYS A 273 15.21 -10.39 18.34
C LYS A 273 14.66 -9.24 17.49
N LEU A 274 15.52 -8.34 17.02
CA LEU A 274 15.14 -7.22 16.17
C LEU A 274 15.67 -7.44 14.75
N ARG A 275 14.81 -7.24 13.75
CA ARG A 275 15.16 -7.30 12.34
C ARG A 275 14.77 -6.00 11.64
N PHE A 276 15.61 -5.56 10.71
CA PHE A 276 15.31 -4.42 9.86
C PHE A 276 15.00 -4.89 8.46
N VAL A 277 13.94 -4.34 7.87
CA VAL A 277 13.58 -4.60 6.47
C VAL A 277 13.58 -3.29 5.70
N LEU A 278 14.03 -3.32 4.44
CA LEU A 278 13.95 -2.19 3.52
C LEU A 278 12.74 -2.37 2.61
N ILE A 279 11.77 -1.45 2.71
CA ILE A 279 10.62 -1.40 1.84
C ILE A 279 10.93 -0.42 0.71
N SER A 280 10.85 -0.90 -0.54
CA SER A 280 11.12 -0.10 -1.74
C SER A 280 10.25 -0.54 -2.91
N THR A 281 9.89 0.41 -3.77
CA THR A 281 9.21 0.14 -5.06
C THR A 281 10.18 -0.03 -6.23
N ASP A 282 11.50 0.08 -5.99
CA ASP A 282 12.50 0.02 -7.04
C ASP A 282 12.84 -1.42 -7.45
N GLU A 283 12.33 -1.84 -8.60
CA GLU A 283 12.63 -3.15 -9.20
C GLU A 283 14.13 -3.41 -9.41
N GLY A 284 14.90 -2.37 -9.73
CA GLY A 284 16.35 -2.50 -9.91
C GLY A 284 17.05 -2.85 -8.60
N LEU A 285 16.64 -2.22 -7.50
CA LEU A 285 17.14 -2.52 -6.17
C LEU A 285 16.77 -3.92 -5.70
N HIS A 286 15.52 -4.35 -5.92
CA HIS A 286 15.09 -5.72 -5.65
C HIS A 286 15.89 -6.75 -6.45
N ALA A 287 16.09 -6.50 -7.75
CA ALA A 287 16.83 -7.41 -8.63
C ALA A 287 18.30 -7.56 -8.21
N VAL A 288 18.99 -6.44 -7.96
CA VAL A 288 20.40 -6.45 -7.51
C VAL A 288 20.53 -7.13 -6.15
N PHE A 289 19.65 -6.82 -5.19
CA PHE A 289 19.67 -7.47 -3.88
C PHE A 289 19.48 -8.98 -3.99
N LYS A 290 18.47 -9.42 -4.74
CA LYS A 290 18.19 -10.84 -4.94
C LYS A 290 19.38 -11.56 -5.58
N ASP A 291 20.00 -10.99 -6.61
CA ASP A 291 21.17 -11.57 -7.27
C ASP A 291 22.35 -11.77 -6.29
N PHE A 292 22.63 -10.77 -5.45
CA PHE A 292 23.71 -10.88 -4.45
C PHE A 292 23.37 -11.89 -3.36
N PHE A 293 22.11 -11.93 -2.90
CA PHE A 293 21.65 -12.89 -1.92
C PHE A 293 21.76 -14.32 -2.43
N ASP A 294 21.26 -14.60 -3.64
CA ASP A 294 21.29 -15.93 -4.25
C ASP A 294 22.72 -16.40 -4.53
N LYS A 295 23.64 -15.48 -4.84
CA LYS A 295 25.08 -15.76 -5.02
C LYS A 295 25.86 -15.89 -3.71
N GLY A 296 25.20 -15.82 -2.55
CA GLY A 296 25.84 -15.94 -1.23
C GLY A 296 26.73 -14.75 -0.87
N LYS A 297 26.58 -13.59 -1.55
CA LYS A 297 27.35 -12.37 -1.27
C LYS A 297 26.81 -11.55 -0.11
N VAL A 298 25.62 -11.90 0.40
CA VAL A 298 25.02 -11.31 1.60
C VAL A 298 25.37 -12.16 2.80
N GLN A 299 25.86 -11.54 3.87
CA GLN A 299 26.20 -12.25 5.11
C GLN A 299 24.95 -12.96 5.66
N GLY A 300 25.09 -14.25 5.97
CA GLY A 300 23.98 -15.09 6.44
C GLY A 300 23.15 -15.75 5.34
N ALA A 301 23.38 -15.45 4.06
CA ALA A 301 22.77 -16.21 2.99
C ALA A 301 23.17 -17.71 3.05
N PRO A 302 22.27 -18.65 2.70
CA PRO A 302 20.92 -18.44 2.15
C PRO A 302 19.81 -18.39 3.21
N ASP A 303 20.11 -18.06 4.48
CA ASP A 303 19.09 -17.97 5.53
C ASP A 303 18.03 -16.92 5.15
N ARG A 304 16.76 -17.34 5.12
CA ARG A 304 15.61 -16.45 4.85
C ARG A 304 15.55 -15.29 5.85
N ALA A 305 16.05 -15.46 7.07
CA ALA A 305 16.12 -14.39 8.06
C ALA A 305 17.06 -13.24 7.63
N ALA A 306 18.05 -13.52 6.77
CA ALA A 306 18.96 -12.52 6.22
C ALA A 306 18.38 -11.76 5.00
N TYR A 307 17.23 -12.16 4.47
CA TYR A 307 16.59 -11.46 3.35
C TYR A 307 15.81 -10.22 3.86
N VAL A 308 16.31 -9.02 3.54
CA VAL A 308 15.83 -7.75 4.12
C VAL A 308 14.89 -6.94 3.22
N MET A 309 14.81 -7.23 1.93
CA MET A 309 14.00 -6.44 1.00
C MET A 309 12.53 -6.82 1.08
N ARG A 310 11.63 -5.82 1.01
CA ARG A 310 10.18 -5.99 0.92
C ARG A 310 9.56 -5.06 -0.13
N ARG A 311 8.47 -5.52 -0.74
CA ARG A 311 7.68 -4.78 -1.75
C ARG A 311 6.43 -4.19 -1.11
N PRO A 312 5.91 -3.05 -1.58
CA PRO A 312 4.64 -2.49 -1.09
C PRO A 312 3.49 -3.48 -1.16
N LEU A 313 3.49 -4.36 -2.16
CA LEU A 313 2.48 -5.38 -2.37
C LEU A 313 2.29 -6.29 -1.14
N GLN A 314 3.37 -6.60 -0.41
CA GLN A 314 3.31 -7.35 0.85
C GLN A 314 2.48 -6.64 1.94
N PHE A 315 2.39 -5.31 1.85
CA PHE A 315 1.64 -4.45 2.75
C PHE A 315 0.25 -4.08 2.21
N GLY A 316 -0.14 -4.67 1.07
CA GLY A 316 -1.53 -4.64 0.63
C GLY A 316 -2.42 -5.12 1.77
N PRO A 317 -3.55 -4.44 2.07
CA PRO A 317 -4.42 -4.83 3.18
C PRO A 317 -4.75 -6.32 3.12
N MET A 318 -5.00 -6.85 1.93
CA MET A 318 -5.31 -8.26 1.68
C MET A 318 -4.28 -9.29 2.17
N PHE A 319 -2.99 -8.96 2.15
CA PHE A 319 -1.93 -9.87 2.63
C PHE A 319 -1.77 -9.80 4.15
N ASN A 320 -2.16 -8.67 4.75
CA ASN A 320 -2.10 -8.46 6.20
C ASN A 320 -3.44 -8.79 6.88
N LEU A 321 -4.48 -9.11 6.08
CA LEU A 321 -5.82 -9.47 6.55
C LEU A 321 -5.82 -10.70 7.46
N ARG A 322 -4.90 -11.65 7.26
CA ARG A 322 -4.77 -12.82 8.15
C ARG A 322 -4.57 -12.41 9.62
N ASP A 323 -3.93 -11.26 9.81
CA ASP A 323 -3.61 -10.69 11.11
C ASP A 323 -4.54 -9.50 11.46
N MET A 324 -5.50 -9.13 10.58
CA MET A 324 -6.51 -8.11 10.86
C MET A 324 -7.84 -8.73 11.32
N PRO A 325 -8.50 -8.12 12.30
CA PRO A 325 -9.81 -8.52 12.78
C PRO A 325 -10.87 -7.68 12.11
N ASN A 326 -11.73 -8.33 11.36
CA ASN A 326 -12.78 -7.65 10.64
C ASN A 326 -14.13 -8.32 10.86
N GLY A 327 -14.29 -9.19 11.87
CA GLY A 327 -15.52 -9.99 12.06
C GLY A 327 -15.74 -11.04 10.95
N PHE A 328 -15.13 -10.84 9.79
CA PHE A 328 -14.93 -11.80 8.73
C PHE A 328 -13.99 -12.90 9.24
N SER A 329 -14.58 -14.03 9.63
CA SER A 329 -13.90 -15.35 9.71
C SER A 329 -13.28 -15.80 8.37
N GLU A 330 -13.28 -14.94 7.36
CA GLU A 330 -12.87 -15.19 6.00
C GLU A 330 -11.34 -15.08 5.85
N ARG A 331 -10.62 -16.03 6.45
CA ARG A 331 -9.37 -16.50 5.86
C ARG A 331 -9.58 -17.02 4.43
N GLN A 332 -10.83 -17.35 4.07
CA GLN A 332 -11.18 -18.05 2.84
C GLN A 332 -10.83 -17.31 1.53
N PRO A 333 -11.13 -16.02 1.29
CA PRO A 333 -10.71 -15.32 0.08
C PRO A 333 -9.19 -15.32 -0.09
N PHE A 334 -8.45 -15.10 1.00
CA PHE A 334 -6.98 -15.09 0.98
C PHE A 334 -6.39 -16.48 0.73
N GLU A 335 -6.85 -17.49 1.46
CA GLU A 335 -6.43 -18.88 1.28
C GLU A 335 -6.85 -19.41 -0.09
N ARG A 336 -8.00 -18.98 -0.63
CA ARG A 336 -8.43 -19.26 -2.01
C ARG A 336 -7.47 -18.62 -3.00
N LEU A 337 -7.21 -17.32 -2.89
CA LEU A 337 -6.26 -16.62 -3.75
C LEU A 337 -4.87 -17.28 -3.69
N LYS A 338 -4.33 -17.57 -2.50
CA LYS A 338 -3.03 -18.25 -2.34
C LYS A 338 -3.05 -19.64 -3.01
N LYS A 339 -4.11 -20.43 -2.83
CA LYS A 339 -4.25 -21.74 -3.49
C LYS A 339 -4.35 -21.61 -5.02
N SER A 340 -5.12 -20.65 -5.51
CA SER A 340 -5.27 -20.35 -6.94
C SER A 340 -3.92 -19.95 -7.55
N LEU A 341 -3.16 -19.08 -6.86
CA LEU A 341 -1.82 -18.67 -7.26
C LEU A 341 -0.82 -19.85 -7.24
N GLN A 342 -0.83 -20.68 -6.20
CA GLN A 342 0.02 -21.88 -6.11
C GLN A 342 -0.31 -22.90 -7.20
N SER A 343 -1.61 -23.09 -7.51
CA SER A 343 -2.05 -23.95 -8.60
C SER A 343 -1.55 -23.41 -9.94
N ALA A 344 -1.69 -22.10 -10.17
CA ALA A 344 -1.21 -21.45 -11.37
C ALA A 344 0.31 -21.57 -11.53
N GLN A 345 1.08 -21.37 -10.45
CA GLN A 345 2.54 -21.52 -10.47
C GLN A 345 2.95 -22.96 -10.81
N LYS A 346 2.28 -23.97 -10.25
CA LYS A 346 2.51 -25.38 -10.61
C LYS A 346 2.26 -25.65 -12.08
N THR A 347 1.18 -25.11 -12.65
CA THR A 347 0.87 -25.25 -14.08
C THR A 347 1.94 -24.58 -14.96
N VAL A 348 2.38 -23.38 -14.59
CA VAL A 348 3.47 -22.67 -15.30
C VAL A 348 4.80 -23.45 -15.22
N ALA A 349 5.15 -23.97 -14.04
CA ALA A 349 6.37 -24.75 -13.83
C ALA A 349 6.36 -26.09 -14.57
N SER A 350 5.23 -26.82 -14.51
CA SER A 350 5.07 -28.13 -15.16
C SER A 350 5.11 -28.08 -16.69
N SER A 351 4.88 -26.91 -17.27
CA SER A 351 4.82 -26.72 -18.71
C SER A 351 6.10 -26.11 -19.31
N GLU A 352 7.18 -25.97 -18.53
CA GLU A 352 8.37 -25.19 -18.92
C GLU A 352 8.04 -23.78 -19.44
N GLY A 353 6.92 -23.20 -18.98
CA GLY A 353 6.39 -21.94 -19.50
C GLY A 353 5.83 -21.99 -20.93
N LYS A 354 5.72 -23.18 -21.54
CA LYS A 354 5.23 -23.37 -22.92
C LYS A 354 3.71 -23.52 -23.02
N VAL A 355 3.03 -23.94 -21.95
CA VAL A 355 1.57 -24.05 -21.93
C VAL A 355 0.99 -22.81 -21.27
N PRO A 356 0.24 -21.97 -22.01
CA PRO A 356 -0.43 -20.85 -21.39
C PRO A 356 -1.45 -21.37 -20.38
N LEU A 357 -1.56 -20.68 -19.23
CA LEU A 357 -2.66 -20.92 -18.29
C LEU A 357 -3.98 -20.83 -19.05
N ASP A 358 -4.86 -21.81 -18.84
CA ASP A 358 -6.17 -21.79 -19.49
C ASP A 358 -6.97 -20.57 -19.02
N ALA A 359 -7.85 -20.07 -19.87
CA ALA A 359 -8.61 -18.85 -19.60
C ALA A 359 -9.45 -18.94 -18.31
N SER A 360 -9.88 -20.14 -17.90
CA SER A 360 -10.67 -20.32 -16.69
C SER A 360 -9.82 -20.16 -15.43
N THR A 361 -8.58 -20.67 -15.42
CA THR A 361 -7.61 -20.43 -14.33
C THR A 361 -7.27 -18.94 -14.20
N ILE A 362 -7.06 -18.25 -15.33
CA ILE A 362 -6.78 -16.80 -15.35
C ILE A 362 -7.97 -16.02 -14.80
N SER A 363 -9.20 -16.37 -15.22
CA SER A 363 -10.42 -15.75 -14.70
C SER A 363 -10.54 -15.99 -13.20
N GLY A 364 -10.34 -17.23 -12.73
CA GLY A 364 -10.45 -17.56 -11.31
C GLY A 364 -9.48 -16.78 -10.43
N ILE A 365 -8.20 -16.62 -10.83
CA ILE A 365 -7.23 -15.80 -10.09
C ILE A 365 -7.67 -14.34 -10.04
N ARG A 366 -8.19 -13.81 -11.15
CA ARG A 366 -8.68 -12.43 -11.22
C ARG A 366 -9.91 -12.24 -10.34
N ASP A 367 -10.86 -13.17 -10.37
CA ASP A 367 -12.07 -13.13 -9.55
C ASP A 367 -11.73 -13.20 -8.06
N ASP A 368 -10.79 -14.07 -7.67
CA ASP A 368 -10.27 -14.16 -6.31
C ASP A 368 -9.53 -12.88 -5.90
N TRP A 369 -8.72 -12.30 -6.79
CA TRP A 369 -8.04 -11.03 -6.57
C TRP A 369 -9.03 -9.88 -6.38
N ASP A 370 -10.00 -9.73 -7.27
CA ASP A 370 -11.04 -8.70 -7.20
C ASP A 370 -11.91 -8.87 -5.95
N SER A 371 -12.22 -10.10 -5.55
CA SER A 371 -12.90 -10.39 -4.28
C SER A 371 -12.07 -9.91 -3.08
N ALA A 372 -10.78 -10.26 -3.02
CA ALA A 372 -9.90 -9.85 -1.93
C ALA A 372 -9.67 -8.32 -1.90
N MET A 373 -9.60 -7.68 -3.06
CA MET A 373 -9.52 -6.23 -3.22
C MET A 373 -10.78 -5.52 -2.71
N ARG A 374 -11.98 -6.06 -2.97
CA ARG A 374 -13.22 -5.54 -2.41
C ARG A 374 -13.25 -5.62 -0.87
N THR A 375 -12.88 -6.76 -0.29
CA THR A 375 -12.76 -6.89 1.18
C THR A 375 -11.72 -5.93 1.76
N ALA A 376 -10.57 -5.81 1.12
CA ALA A 376 -9.55 -4.82 1.49
C ALA A 376 -10.12 -3.41 1.47
N SER A 377 -10.97 -3.08 0.50
CA SER A 377 -11.56 -1.75 0.34
C SER A 377 -12.49 -1.33 1.47
N VAL A 378 -13.13 -2.28 2.16
CA VAL A 378 -13.90 -2.02 3.40
C VAL A 378 -12.97 -1.52 4.52
N ILE A 379 -11.80 -2.13 4.67
CA ILE A 379 -10.77 -1.69 5.62
C ILE A 379 -10.14 -0.36 5.19
N CYS A 380 -9.91 -0.21 3.88
CA CYS A 380 -9.49 1.07 3.30
C CYS A 380 -10.50 2.18 3.64
N SER A 381 -11.79 1.86 3.76
CA SER A 381 -12.83 2.84 4.11
C SER A 381 -12.69 3.30 5.57
N ALA A 382 -12.41 2.40 6.52
CA ALA A 382 -12.13 2.78 7.91
C ALA A 382 -10.87 3.66 8.05
N LEU A 383 -9.84 3.35 7.26
CA LEU A 383 -8.63 4.18 7.15
C LEU A 383 -8.92 5.54 6.48
N ALA A 384 -9.74 5.54 5.43
CA ALA A 384 -10.18 6.75 4.74
C ALA A 384 -10.98 7.68 5.66
N VAL A 385 -11.78 7.13 6.59
CA VAL A 385 -12.48 7.89 7.62
C VAL A 385 -11.49 8.64 8.53
N ARG A 386 -10.47 7.93 9.05
CA ARG A 386 -9.38 8.57 9.83
C ARG A 386 -8.68 9.67 9.04
N ARG A 387 -8.36 9.40 7.77
CA ARG A 387 -7.73 10.37 6.87
C ARG A 387 -8.60 11.60 6.69
N PHE A 388 -9.90 11.40 6.50
CA PHE A 388 -10.86 12.47 6.34
C PHE A 388 -10.95 13.33 7.60
N GLU A 389 -11.04 12.74 8.79
CA GLU A 389 -10.98 13.49 10.05
C GLU A 389 -9.72 14.34 10.20
N ALA A 390 -8.55 13.76 9.89
CA ALA A 390 -7.27 14.43 10.05
C ALA A 390 -7.13 15.61 9.06
N LEU A 391 -7.46 15.37 7.79
CA LEU A 391 -7.49 16.40 6.74
C LEU A 391 -8.47 17.51 7.09
N PHE A 392 -9.64 17.14 7.58
CA PHE A 392 -10.69 18.08 7.91
C PHE A 392 -10.30 19.00 9.07
N ARG A 393 -9.75 18.46 10.17
CA ARG A 393 -9.24 19.26 11.29
C ARG A 393 -8.19 20.27 10.84
N GLN A 394 -7.36 19.89 9.86
CA GLN A 394 -6.33 20.77 9.31
C GLN A 394 -6.89 21.80 8.33
N LEU A 395 -7.84 21.44 7.46
CA LEU A 395 -8.55 22.41 6.61
C LEU A 395 -9.27 23.46 7.45
N CYS A 396 -9.86 23.08 8.58
CA CYS A 396 -10.44 24.03 9.54
C CYS A 396 -9.39 24.94 10.20
N SER A 397 -8.14 24.49 10.32
CA SER A 397 -7.03 25.31 10.84
C SER A 397 -6.54 26.35 9.83
N ILE A 398 -6.75 26.11 8.53
CA ILE A 398 -6.45 27.05 7.43
C ILE A 398 -7.64 28.01 7.31
N ARG A 399 -7.78 28.93 8.29
CA ARG A 399 -8.88 29.92 8.46
C ARG A 399 -9.69 30.23 7.17
N PRO A 400 -10.75 29.47 6.87
CA PRO A 400 -11.83 29.98 6.02
C PRO A 400 -12.63 30.99 6.85
N GLY A 401 -13.37 31.90 6.22
CA GLY A 401 -14.29 32.78 6.95
C GLY A 401 -15.28 31.99 7.85
N PRO A 402 -15.94 32.64 8.84
CA PRO A 402 -16.79 31.98 9.84
C PRO A 402 -17.86 31.04 9.26
N GLU A 403 -18.42 31.39 8.10
CA GLU A 403 -19.43 30.60 7.39
C GLU A 403 -18.86 29.31 6.77
N GLY A 404 -17.60 29.34 6.32
CA GLY A 404 -16.92 28.18 5.75
C GLY A 404 -16.62 27.10 6.79
N ILE A 405 -16.31 27.49 8.03
CA ILE A 405 -16.01 26.56 9.13
C ILE A 405 -17.27 25.79 9.55
N GLY A 406 -18.41 26.46 9.68
CA GLY A 406 -19.67 25.80 10.05
C GLY A 406 -20.16 24.80 8.99
N ALA A 407 -20.05 25.18 7.71
CA ALA A 407 -20.41 24.29 6.60
C ALA A 407 -19.47 23.09 6.48
N LEU A 408 -18.18 23.30 6.72
CA LEU A 408 -17.18 22.25 6.79
C LEU A 408 -17.48 21.28 7.96
N VAL A 409 -17.71 21.77 9.19
CA VAL A 409 -17.88 20.90 10.38
C VAL A 409 -19.16 20.06 10.26
N ALA A 410 -20.26 20.66 9.81
CA ALA A 410 -21.50 19.95 9.58
C ALA A 410 -21.44 18.95 8.41
N LEU A 411 -20.53 19.17 7.44
CA LEU A 411 -20.21 18.22 6.38
C LEU A 411 -19.38 17.06 6.95
N GLN A 412 -18.45 17.35 7.87
CA GLN A 412 -17.60 16.35 8.50
C GLN A 412 -18.41 15.36 9.33
N GLU A 413 -19.24 15.85 10.25
CA GLU A 413 -20.07 15.01 11.12
C GLU A 413 -21.05 14.15 10.31
N ARG A 414 -21.57 14.70 9.20
CA ARG A 414 -22.43 13.94 8.27
C ARG A 414 -21.65 12.89 7.48
N MET A 415 -20.49 13.23 6.92
CA MET A 415 -19.67 12.26 6.18
C MET A 415 -19.21 11.13 7.10
N LEU A 416 -18.68 11.45 8.28
CA LEU A 416 -18.26 10.47 9.29
C LEU A 416 -19.39 9.54 9.69
N GLY A 417 -20.54 10.07 10.11
CA GLY A 417 -21.67 9.25 10.49
C GLY A 417 -22.18 8.35 9.36
N GLN A 418 -22.06 8.79 8.10
CA GLN A 418 -22.48 7.99 6.94
C GLN A 418 -21.45 6.96 6.49
N PHE A 419 -20.16 7.28 6.60
CA PHE A 419 -19.08 6.31 6.38
C PHE A 419 -19.09 5.23 7.46
N GLU A 420 -19.29 5.60 8.72
CA GLU A 420 -19.47 4.66 9.83
C GLU A 420 -20.74 3.82 9.65
N ALA A 421 -21.85 4.42 9.22
CA ALA A 421 -23.08 3.68 8.92
C ALA A 421 -22.93 2.74 7.71
N GLY A 422 -22.23 3.14 6.64
CA GLY A 422 -21.93 2.29 5.50
C GLY A 422 -20.97 1.15 5.85
N TYR A 423 -19.96 1.43 6.67
CA TYR A 423 -19.07 0.43 7.24
C TYR A 423 -19.82 -0.57 8.13
N LEU A 424 -20.70 -0.09 9.02
CA LEU A 424 -21.57 -0.94 9.85
C LEU A 424 -22.56 -1.76 9.00
N ALA A 425 -23.08 -1.22 7.91
CA ALA A 425 -23.95 -1.96 6.99
C ALA A 425 -23.21 -3.10 6.27
N LEU A 426 -21.98 -2.83 5.80
CA LEU A 426 -21.08 -3.82 5.21
C LEU A 426 -20.69 -4.93 6.22
N ASP A 427 -20.42 -4.56 7.47
CA ASP A 427 -20.07 -5.49 8.56
C ASP A 427 -21.27 -6.39 8.92
N VAL A 428 -22.47 -5.81 9.06
CA VAL A 428 -23.72 -6.55 9.36
C VAL A 428 -24.12 -7.48 8.22
N GLN A 429 -23.97 -7.08 6.96
CA GLN A 429 -24.28 -7.96 5.83
C GLN A 429 -23.25 -9.08 5.63
N GLY A 430 -21.96 -8.80 5.84
CA GLY A 430 -20.94 -9.85 5.91
C GLY A 430 -21.27 -10.89 6.97
N LEU A 431 -21.77 -10.45 8.12
CA LEU A 431 -22.26 -11.33 9.20
C LEU A 431 -23.50 -12.14 8.76
N LEU A 432 -24.48 -11.52 8.09
CA LEU A 432 -25.70 -12.19 7.62
C LEU A 432 -25.44 -13.20 6.49
N ALA A 433 -24.57 -12.88 5.53
CA ALA A 433 -24.16 -13.80 4.47
C ALA A 433 -23.46 -15.04 5.05
N ASN A 434 -22.67 -14.85 6.12
CA ASN A 434 -22.01 -15.94 6.84
C ASN A 434 -22.98 -16.80 7.65
N VAL A 435 -24.02 -16.21 8.27
CA VAL A 435 -25.10 -16.96 8.92
C VAL A 435 -25.87 -17.79 7.89
N ALA A 436 -26.18 -17.23 6.73
CA ALA A 436 -26.85 -17.95 5.64
C ALA A 436 -26.01 -19.12 5.11
N ALA A 437 -24.71 -18.89 4.83
CA ALA A 437 -23.79 -19.93 4.36
C ALA A 437 -23.49 -21.00 5.44
N ALA A 438 -23.59 -20.68 6.73
CA ALA A 438 -23.49 -21.63 7.82
C ALA A 438 -24.79 -22.46 7.97
N GLN A 439 -25.95 -21.84 7.77
CA GLN A 439 -27.24 -22.53 7.75
C GLN A 439 -27.35 -23.50 6.57
N GLU A 440 -26.90 -23.13 5.38
CA GLU A 440 -26.84 -24.03 4.20
C GLU A 440 -25.89 -25.24 4.42
N ARG A 441 -24.81 -25.04 5.18
CA ARG A 441 -23.89 -26.12 5.57
C ARG A 441 -24.48 -27.02 6.66
N GLY A 442 -25.22 -26.45 7.62
CA GLY A 442 -25.90 -27.20 8.70
C GLY A 442 -27.14 -27.97 8.24
N SER A 443 -27.82 -27.48 7.19
CA SER A 443 -28.98 -28.15 6.56
C SER A 443 -28.59 -29.26 5.58
N ARG A 444 -27.29 -29.46 5.34
CA ARG A 444 -26.72 -30.65 4.68
C ARG A 444 -26.16 -31.68 5.68
N ALA A 445 -26.72 -31.76 6.89
CA ALA A 445 -26.57 -32.97 7.70
C ALA A 445 -27.32 -34.12 6.99
N PRO A 446 -26.70 -35.30 6.80
CA PRO A 446 -27.37 -36.40 6.14
C PRO A 446 -28.55 -36.85 7.00
N GLY A 447 -29.74 -36.86 6.40
CA GLY A 447 -30.87 -37.60 6.95
C GLY A 447 -30.45 -39.05 7.15
N LEU A 448 -30.76 -39.57 8.33
CA LEU A 448 -30.85 -41.01 8.61
C LEU A 448 -31.72 -41.71 7.56
#